data_AF-A0A7L4ITN3-F1
#
_entry.id   AF-A0A7L4ITN3-F1
#
_cell.length_a   1.000
_cell.length_b   1.000
_cell.length_c   1.000
_cell.angle_alpha   90.00
_cell.angle_beta   90.00
_cell.angle_gamma   90.00
#
_symmetry.space_group_name_H-M   'P 1'
#
loop_
_entity.id
_entity.type
_entity.pdbx_description
1 polymer ?
#
loop_
_entity_poly.entity_id
_entity_poly.type
_entity_poly.pdbx_seq_one_letter_code
_entity_poly.pdbx_strand_id
1 'polypeptide(L)'
;LCPMAAPGKVAAFRLPPLPTIGEIIRLFRLKALKQLSQNFLLDLRLTDKIVKQAGELKNAHVCEVGPGPGGITRSILSAGVEQLLLIEKDARFIPGLQMLSEAAPGKVHIVHGDILTYKMEKAFPKHLKKNWEDEPPNIHIIGNLPFSVSTPLIIKWLENVSKRDGPFIYGRTQMTLTFQKEVGERLTANPGSKQRSRLSIMAQHLCTVENCFVIPGQAFVPKPEVDVAVVHFTPLVQPKIQQPFELVEKVVQSVFQFRRKYCFRGIETLFPENGRLKRTEQLMMTANVDPTLRPFQLSMSQFRNLCNAYRKMCDDDPSLFVFNYREELRQKKMTRSLLESTGQPEQTEEENQP
;
A
#
# COMPACT_ATOMS: atom_id res chain seq x y z
N LEU A 1 -43.21 28.49 9.32
CA LEU A 1 -43.14 27.30 8.45
C LEU A 1 -42.33 27.66 7.21
N CYS A 2 -41.00 27.53 7.27
CA CYS A 2 -40.14 27.70 6.09
C CYS A 2 -40.26 26.45 5.22
N PRO A 3 -40.41 26.57 3.88
CA PRO A 3 -40.41 25.41 3.02
C PRO A 3 -38.98 24.88 2.90
N MET A 4 -38.82 23.59 3.22
CA MET A 4 -37.59 22.83 2.97
C MET A 4 -37.32 22.82 1.46
N ALA A 5 -36.15 23.34 1.06
CA ALA A 5 -35.68 23.27 -0.32
C ALA A 5 -35.50 21.80 -0.74
N ALA A 6 -36.07 21.44 -1.88
CA ALA A 6 -35.92 20.13 -2.48
C ALA A 6 -34.43 19.83 -2.78
N PRO A 7 -33.99 18.55 -2.69
CA PRO A 7 -32.63 18.19 -3.03
C PRO A 7 -32.38 18.48 -4.52
N GLY A 8 -31.47 19.43 -4.79
CA GLY A 8 -31.09 19.81 -6.14
C GLY A 8 -30.62 18.62 -6.96
N LYS A 9 -31.21 18.44 -8.15
CA LYS A 9 -30.78 17.47 -9.16
C LYS A 9 -29.29 17.68 -9.46
N VAL A 10 -28.47 16.65 -9.23
CA VAL A 10 -27.10 16.60 -9.74
C VAL A 10 -27.17 16.80 -11.25
N ALA A 11 -26.41 17.76 -11.79
CA ALA A 11 -26.36 17.99 -13.23
C ALA A 11 -25.90 16.70 -13.91
N ALA A 12 -26.81 16.05 -14.64
CA ALA A 12 -26.51 14.82 -15.35
C ALA A 12 -25.71 15.19 -16.61
N PHE A 13 -24.38 15.13 -16.52
CA PHE A 13 -23.52 15.26 -17.68
C PHE A 13 -23.86 14.16 -18.69
N ARG A 14 -23.98 14.51 -19.97
CA ARG A 14 -24.10 13.51 -21.03
C ARG A 14 -22.70 13.04 -21.42
N LEU A 15 -22.18 12.08 -20.66
CA LEU A 15 -20.84 11.54 -20.88
C LEU A 15 -20.80 10.68 -22.17
N PRO A 16 -19.68 10.67 -22.91
CA PRO A 16 -19.48 9.75 -24.02
C PRO A 16 -19.56 8.29 -23.54
N PRO A 17 -20.04 7.37 -24.39
CA PRO A 17 -20.13 5.95 -24.04
C PRO A 17 -18.74 5.40 -23.68
N LEU A 18 -18.73 4.29 -22.93
CA LEU A 18 -17.48 3.56 -22.71
C LEU A 18 -16.97 2.99 -24.04
N PRO A 19 -15.64 2.95 -24.26
CA PRO A 19 -15.07 2.18 -25.35
C PRO A 19 -15.53 0.72 -25.25
N THR A 20 -15.91 0.16 -26.39
CA THR A 20 -16.21 -1.27 -26.52
C THR A 20 -14.94 -2.11 -26.31
N ILE A 21 -15.13 -3.40 -26.02
CA ILE A 21 -14.02 -4.36 -25.92
C ILE A 21 -13.19 -4.36 -27.21
N GLY A 22 -13.84 -4.28 -28.38
CA GLY A 22 -13.18 -4.22 -29.68
C GLY A 22 -12.32 -2.96 -29.87
N GLU A 23 -12.81 -1.80 -29.43
CA GLU A 23 -12.06 -0.55 -29.48
C GLU A 23 -10.86 -0.56 -28.54
N ILE A 24 -11.00 -1.12 -27.33
CA ILE A 24 -9.88 -1.33 -26.41
C ILE A 24 -8.86 -2.25 -27.06
N ILE A 25 -9.27 -3.41 -27.59
CA ILE A 25 -8.39 -4.34 -28.30
C ILE A 25 -7.61 -3.63 -29.43
N ARG A 26 -8.29 -2.79 -30.22
CA ARG A 26 -7.67 -2.04 -31.33
C ARG A 26 -6.68 -0.99 -30.82
N LEU A 27 -7.04 -0.24 -29.78
CA LEU A 27 -6.20 0.77 -29.12
C LEU A 27 -4.92 0.16 -28.55
N PHE A 28 -5.02 -1.07 -28.04
CA PHE A 28 -3.89 -1.82 -27.50
C PHE A 28 -3.05 -2.55 -28.56
N ARG A 29 -3.51 -2.62 -29.83
CA ARG A 29 -2.88 -3.40 -30.91
C ARG A 29 -2.36 -4.75 -30.39
N LEU A 30 -3.26 -5.66 -29.99
CA LEU A 30 -3.04 -6.96 -29.28
C LEU A 30 -1.73 -7.75 -29.48
N LYS A 31 -0.94 -7.52 -30.53
CA LYS A 31 0.42 -8.06 -30.69
C LYS A 31 1.50 -7.29 -29.91
N ALA A 32 1.27 -6.05 -29.50
CA ALA A 32 2.24 -5.22 -28.80
C ALA A 32 1.84 -5.03 -27.33
N LEU A 33 2.49 -5.86 -26.50
CA LEU A 33 2.93 -5.56 -25.13
C LEU A 33 1.98 -5.93 -23.98
N LYS A 34 2.22 -7.14 -23.47
CA LYS A 34 2.09 -7.55 -22.05
C LYS A 34 2.80 -6.61 -21.03
N GLN A 35 3.37 -5.47 -21.44
CA GLN A 35 4.30 -4.67 -20.61
C GLN A 35 3.64 -3.89 -19.48
N LEU A 36 2.36 -3.48 -19.60
CA LEU A 36 1.72 -2.64 -18.59
C LEU A 36 0.81 -3.40 -17.63
N SER A 37 0.55 -4.70 -17.88
CA SER A 37 -0.29 -5.58 -17.04
C SER A 37 -1.61 -4.93 -16.58
N GLN A 38 -2.26 -4.17 -17.47
CA GLN A 38 -3.50 -3.47 -17.19
C GLN A 38 -4.70 -4.41 -17.35
N ASN A 39 -5.64 -4.32 -16.40
CA ASN A 39 -6.93 -5.03 -16.44
C ASN A 39 -8.03 -3.97 -16.29
N PHE A 40 -8.84 -3.78 -17.33
CA PHE A 40 -9.85 -2.73 -17.37
C PHE A 40 -11.19 -3.20 -16.84
N LEU A 41 -11.85 -2.35 -16.06
CA LEU A 41 -13.19 -2.59 -15.57
C LEU A 41 -14.18 -1.73 -16.38
N LEU A 42 -15.00 -2.38 -17.20
CA LEU A 42 -15.95 -1.71 -18.11
C LEU A 42 -17.41 -1.84 -17.64
N ASP A 43 -17.68 -2.64 -16.61
CA ASP A 43 -19.01 -2.76 -16.02
C ASP A 43 -19.24 -1.59 -15.05
N LEU A 44 -20.07 -0.63 -15.46
CA LEU A 44 -20.39 0.56 -14.67
C LEU A 44 -21.00 0.23 -13.30
N ARG A 45 -21.69 -0.91 -13.16
CA ARG A 45 -22.28 -1.31 -11.86
C ARG A 45 -21.18 -1.64 -10.85
N LEU A 46 -20.07 -2.22 -11.31
CA LEU A 46 -18.93 -2.52 -10.47
C LEU A 46 -18.12 -1.27 -10.14
N THR A 47 -17.92 -0.37 -11.11
CA THR A 47 -17.24 0.92 -10.84
C THR A 47 -18.05 1.81 -9.90
N ASP A 48 -19.38 1.83 -10.04
CA ASP A 48 -20.29 2.51 -9.10
C ASP A 48 -20.18 1.90 -7.69
N LYS A 49 -20.04 0.58 -7.59
CA LYS A 49 -19.83 -0.10 -6.32
C LYS A 49 -18.49 0.28 -5.68
N ILE A 50 -17.41 0.42 -6.47
CA ILE A 50 -16.11 0.92 -5.98
C ILE A 50 -16.26 2.35 -5.43
N VAL A 51 -16.89 3.24 -6.21
CA VAL A 51 -17.11 4.64 -5.82
C VAL A 51 -17.91 4.74 -4.51
N LYS A 52 -18.96 3.92 -4.34
CA LYS A 52 -19.72 3.87 -3.09
C LYS A 52 -18.88 3.49 -1.86
N GLN A 53 -17.84 2.67 -2.02
CA GLN A 53 -16.93 2.33 -0.91
C GLN A 53 -15.92 3.44 -0.60
N ALA A 54 -15.71 4.39 -1.51
CA ALA A 54 -14.84 5.53 -1.24
C ALA A 54 -15.44 6.56 -0.28
N GLY A 55 -16.76 6.54 -0.09
CA GLY A 55 -17.52 7.46 0.76
C GLY A 55 -18.48 8.34 -0.04
N GLU A 56 -18.97 9.41 0.59
CA GLU A 56 -19.79 10.43 -0.07
C GLU A 56 -18.89 11.33 -0.93
N LEU A 57 -19.03 11.25 -2.26
CA LEU A 57 -18.20 12.02 -3.18
C LEU A 57 -18.87 13.32 -3.66
N LYS A 58 -20.11 13.60 -3.25
CA LYS A 58 -20.78 14.85 -3.60
C LYS A 58 -19.97 16.05 -3.08
N ASN A 59 -19.62 16.94 -4.00
CA ASN A 59 -18.76 18.11 -3.75
C ASN A 59 -17.35 17.76 -3.20
N ALA A 60 -16.92 16.51 -3.32
CA ALA A 60 -15.58 16.08 -2.92
C ALA A 60 -14.52 16.42 -3.96
N HIS A 61 -13.24 16.32 -3.60
CA HIS A 61 -12.13 16.40 -4.54
C HIS A 61 -11.54 15.01 -4.70
N VAL A 62 -11.48 14.48 -5.92
CA VAL A 62 -11.07 13.10 -6.15
C VAL A 62 -9.82 13.08 -7.00
N CYS A 63 -8.83 12.29 -6.58
CA CYS A 63 -7.69 11.92 -7.41
C CYS A 63 -7.90 10.47 -7.87
N GLU A 64 -8.19 10.28 -9.16
CA GLU A 64 -8.19 8.97 -9.76
C GLU A 64 -6.81 8.66 -10.35
N VAL A 65 -6.27 7.51 -9.95
CA VAL A 65 -4.97 7.04 -10.41
C VAL A 65 -5.14 5.92 -11.43
N GLY A 66 -4.55 6.09 -12.61
CA GLY A 66 -4.62 5.13 -13.70
C GLY A 66 -6.05 4.91 -14.19
N PRO A 67 -6.77 5.96 -14.63
CA PRO A 67 -8.16 5.86 -15.06
C PRO A 67 -8.36 4.93 -16.28
N GLY A 68 -7.34 4.74 -17.10
CA GLY A 68 -7.40 3.93 -18.33
C GLY A 68 -8.56 4.38 -19.23
N PRO A 69 -9.50 3.48 -19.61
CA PRO A 69 -10.64 3.84 -20.44
C PRO A 69 -11.69 4.74 -19.75
N GLY A 70 -11.50 5.06 -18.47
CA GLY A 70 -12.34 5.97 -17.70
C GLY A 70 -13.61 5.32 -17.14
N GLY A 71 -13.57 4.02 -16.82
CA GLY A 71 -14.69 3.31 -16.19
C GLY A 71 -15.04 3.92 -14.83
N ILE A 72 -14.06 3.98 -13.94
CA ILE A 72 -14.22 4.58 -12.60
C ILE A 72 -14.43 6.10 -12.72
N THR A 73 -13.72 6.78 -13.63
CA THR A 73 -13.93 8.21 -13.94
C THR A 73 -15.41 8.58 -14.13
N ARG A 74 -16.15 7.80 -14.92
CA ARG A 74 -17.58 8.06 -15.19
C ARG A 74 -18.42 7.91 -13.93
N SER A 75 -18.16 6.89 -13.11
CA SER A 75 -18.83 6.68 -11.83
C SER A 75 -18.54 7.81 -10.84
N ILE A 76 -17.30 8.31 -10.79
CA ILE A 76 -16.92 9.45 -9.93
C ILE A 76 -17.67 10.72 -10.36
N LEU A 77 -17.68 11.03 -11.67
CA LEU A 77 -18.40 12.19 -12.20
C LEU A 77 -19.90 12.12 -11.89
N SER A 78 -20.49 10.92 -12.04
CA SER A 78 -21.91 10.69 -11.75
C SER A 78 -22.25 10.84 -10.26
N ALA A 79 -21.27 10.70 -9.37
CA ALA A 79 -21.42 10.92 -7.93
C ALA A 79 -21.44 12.42 -7.53
N GLY A 80 -21.26 13.35 -8.48
CA GLY A 80 -21.40 14.78 -8.23
C GLY A 80 -20.18 15.42 -7.56
N VAL A 81 -18.99 14.97 -7.93
CA VAL A 81 -17.70 15.48 -7.44
C VAL A 81 -17.51 16.98 -7.72
N GLU A 82 -16.76 17.68 -6.87
CA GLU A 82 -16.38 19.08 -7.11
C GLU A 82 -15.27 19.18 -8.15
N GLN A 83 -14.20 18.41 -7.97
CA GLN A 83 -13.06 18.35 -8.89
C GLN A 83 -12.54 16.91 -8.98
N LEU A 84 -12.23 16.47 -10.19
CA LEU A 84 -11.62 15.17 -10.48
C LEU A 84 -10.27 15.36 -11.16
N LEU A 85 -9.19 15.00 -10.46
CA LEU A 85 -7.84 14.93 -11.00
C LEU A 85 -7.58 13.50 -11.50
N LEU A 86 -7.21 13.37 -12.77
CA LEU A 86 -6.85 12.11 -13.42
C LEU A 86 -5.34 12.06 -13.64
N ILE A 87 -4.67 11.04 -13.12
CA ILE A 87 -3.24 10.81 -13.37
C ILE A 87 -3.09 9.54 -14.19
N GLU A 88 -2.80 9.69 -15.48
CA GLU A 88 -2.68 8.59 -16.43
C GLU A 88 -1.27 8.55 -17.02
N LYS A 89 -0.64 7.37 -17.01
CA LYS A 89 0.71 7.18 -17.55
C LYS A 89 0.69 6.81 -19.03
N ASP A 90 -0.37 6.17 -19.49
CA ASP A 90 -0.50 5.70 -20.86
C ASP A 90 -1.17 6.76 -21.75
N ALA A 91 -0.34 7.42 -22.56
CA ALA A 91 -0.75 8.45 -23.51
C ALA A 91 -1.92 8.05 -24.42
N ARG A 92 -2.13 6.75 -24.67
CA ARG A 92 -3.20 6.25 -25.55
C ARG A 92 -4.60 6.53 -25.01
N PHE A 93 -4.75 6.64 -23.70
CA PHE A 93 -6.04 6.94 -23.07
C PHE A 93 -6.36 8.42 -22.97
N ILE A 94 -5.34 9.29 -23.07
CA ILE A 94 -5.50 10.74 -22.90
C ILE A 94 -6.58 11.34 -23.81
N PRO A 95 -6.68 11.01 -25.11
CA PRO A 95 -7.77 11.53 -25.95
C PRO A 95 -9.16 11.13 -25.46
N GLY A 96 -9.31 9.89 -24.96
CA GLY A 96 -10.55 9.38 -24.38
C GLY A 96 -10.95 10.12 -23.11
N LEU A 97 -9.97 10.41 -22.25
CA LEU A 97 -10.17 11.19 -21.03
C LEU A 97 -10.47 12.66 -21.36
N GLN A 98 -9.87 13.22 -22.42
CA GLN A 98 -10.16 14.59 -22.86
C GLN A 98 -11.63 14.74 -23.27
N MET A 99 -12.20 13.77 -23.99
CA MET A 99 -13.62 13.75 -24.32
C MET A 99 -14.52 13.70 -23.07
N LEU A 100 -14.09 12.99 -22.01
CA LEU A 100 -14.80 13.01 -20.72
C LEU A 100 -14.71 14.38 -20.05
N SER A 101 -13.55 15.03 -20.13
CA SER A 101 -13.34 16.38 -19.60
C SER A 101 -14.20 17.42 -20.32
N GLU A 102 -14.34 17.32 -21.63
CA GLU A 102 -15.21 18.20 -22.43
C GLU A 102 -16.69 17.99 -22.10
N ALA A 103 -17.10 16.76 -21.81
CA ALA A 103 -18.46 16.43 -21.41
C ALA A 103 -18.80 16.86 -19.96
N ALA A 104 -17.79 17.10 -19.12
CA ALA A 104 -17.93 17.61 -17.76
C ALA A 104 -17.07 18.89 -17.54
N PRO A 105 -17.42 20.02 -18.19
CA PRO A 105 -16.61 21.22 -18.17
C PRO A 105 -16.29 21.71 -16.75
N GLY A 106 -15.02 22.04 -16.52
CA GLY A 106 -14.51 22.57 -15.24
C GLY A 106 -14.35 21.54 -14.12
N LYS A 107 -14.82 20.30 -14.31
CA LYS A 107 -14.73 19.25 -13.28
C LYS A 107 -13.45 18.41 -13.39
N VAL A 108 -13.03 18.07 -14.61
CA VAL A 108 -11.93 17.12 -14.83
C VAL A 108 -10.63 17.86 -15.15
N HIS A 109 -9.54 17.42 -14.51
CA HIS A 109 -8.17 17.85 -14.80
C HIS A 109 -7.34 16.61 -15.10
N ILE A 110 -6.63 16.61 -16.23
CA ILE A 110 -5.88 15.44 -16.70
C ILE A 110 -4.38 15.74 -16.63
N VAL A 111 -3.65 14.84 -15.98
CA VAL A 111 -2.20 14.82 -15.93
C VAL A 111 -1.72 13.56 -16.62
N HIS A 112 -0.95 13.75 -17.69
CA HIS A 112 -0.18 12.65 -18.29
C HIS A 112 1.12 12.47 -17.48
N GLY A 113 1.17 11.45 -16.64
CA GLY A 113 2.29 11.24 -15.71
C GLY A 113 2.22 9.93 -14.93
N ASP A 114 3.33 9.59 -14.28
CA ASP A 114 3.44 8.41 -13.42
C ASP A 114 3.08 8.76 -11.97
N ILE A 115 2.10 8.07 -11.39
CA ILE A 115 1.72 8.27 -9.98
C ILE A 115 2.86 8.00 -9.00
N LEU A 116 3.79 7.10 -9.33
CA LEU A 116 4.92 6.79 -8.47
C LEU A 116 5.86 7.98 -8.30
N THR A 117 5.83 8.97 -9.20
CA THR A 117 6.68 10.17 -9.14
C THR A 117 5.89 11.48 -9.03
N TYR A 118 4.60 11.46 -9.37
CA TYR A 118 3.74 12.64 -9.29
C TYR A 118 3.60 13.14 -7.84
N LYS A 119 3.61 14.47 -7.70
CA LYS A 119 3.59 15.20 -6.42
C LYS A 119 2.21 15.82 -6.20
N MET A 120 1.44 15.23 -5.28
CA MET A 120 0.04 15.62 -5.01
C MET A 120 -0.10 16.83 -4.07
N GLU A 121 1.00 17.37 -3.53
CA GLU A 121 1.00 18.41 -2.50
C GLU A 121 0.37 19.73 -2.96
N LYS A 122 0.25 19.92 -4.29
CA LYS A 122 -0.40 21.06 -4.94
C LYS A 122 -1.56 20.67 -5.85
N ALA A 123 -2.02 19.41 -5.79
CA ALA A 123 -3.11 18.91 -6.62
C ALA A 123 -4.45 19.59 -6.34
N PHE A 124 -4.70 20.03 -5.10
CA PHE A 124 -5.98 20.57 -4.66
C PHE A 124 -5.81 21.88 -3.87
N PRO A 125 -6.87 22.72 -3.76
CA PRO A 125 -6.82 23.96 -3.00
C PRO A 125 -6.39 23.79 -1.55
N LYS A 126 -5.57 24.72 -1.04
CA LYS A 126 -5.03 24.67 0.34
C LYS A 126 -6.11 24.72 1.43
N HIS A 127 -7.27 25.32 1.15
CA HIS A 127 -8.36 25.43 2.13
C HIS A 127 -9.01 24.07 2.47
N LEU A 128 -8.75 23.03 1.66
CA LEU A 128 -9.22 21.67 1.93
C LEU A 128 -8.35 20.93 2.95
N LYS A 129 -7.17 21.46 3.28
CA LYS A 129 -6.31 20.87 4.29
C LYS A 129 -7.02 20.87 5.65
N LYS A 130 -6.99 19.74 6.33
CA LYS A 130 -7.46 19.54 7.70
C LYS A 130 -6.28 19.25 8.62
N ASN A 131 -6.42 19.56 9.91
CA ASN A 131 -5.46 19.05 10.88
C ASN A 131 -5.55 17.52 10.93
N TRP A 132 -4.50 16.86 11.38
CA TRP A 132 -4.44 15.39 11.35
C TRP A 132 -5.51 14.75 12.26
N GLU A 133 -5.80 15.43 13.36
CA GLU A 133 -6.67 15.01 14.44
C GLU A 133 -8.16 15.31 14.14
N ASP A 134 -8.43 16.17 13.15
CA ASP A 134 -9.78 16.46 12.66
C ASP A 134 -10.33 15.29 11.82
N GLU A 135 -11.59 15.41 11.40
CA GLU A 135 -12.18 14.54 10.38
C GLU A 135 -11.37 14.56 9.07
N PRO A 136 -11.36 13.46 8.30
CA PRO A 136 -10.65 13.39 7.03
C PRO A 136 -11.03 14.58 6.12
N PRO A 137 -10.07 15.11 5.33
CA PRO A 137 -10.40 16.10 4.33
C PRO A 137 -11.40 15.52 3.32
N ASN A 138 -12.20 16.37 2.67
CA ASN A 138 -13.10 15.96 1.60
C ASN A 138 -12.33 15.68 0.29
N ILE A 139 -11.30 14.84 0.40
CA ILE A 139 -10.37 14.44 -0.64
C ILE A 139 -10.27 12.92 -0.62
N HIS A 140 -10.50 12.28 -1.77
CA HIS A 140 -10.45 10.83 -1.91
C HIS A 140 -9.48 10.43 -3.03
N ILE A 141 -8.72 9.37 -2.80
CA ILE A 141 -7.87 8.76 -3.81
C ILE A 141 -8.51 7.44 -4.22
N ILE A 142 -8.76 7.27 -5.51
CA ILE A 142 -9.40 6.07 -6.06
C ILE A 142 -8.54 5.52 -7.19
N GLY A 143 -8.39 4.21 -7.29
CA GLY A 143 -7.58 3.65 -8.37
C GLY A 143 -7.79 2.17 -8.61
N ASN A 144 -7.91 1.80 -9.89
CA ASN A 144 -7.80 0.42 -10.34
C ASN A 144 -6.47 0.22 -11.06
N LEU A 145 -5.42 -0.02 -10.30
CA LEU A 145 -4.06 0.00 -10.80
C LEU A 145 -3.57 -1.40 -11.23
N PRO A 146 -2.62 -1.47 -12.19
CA PRO A 146 -1.86 -2.69 -12.42
C PRO A 146 -1.27 -3.23 -11.12
N PHE A 147 -1.26 -4.55 -10.95
CA PHE A 147 -0.79 -5.18 -9.72
C PHE A 147 0.68 -4.91 -9.41
N SER A 148 1.50 -4.73 -10.45
CA SER A 148 2.91 -4.33 -10.35
C SER A 148 3.10 -2.91 -9.81
N VAL A 149 2.07 -2.06 -9.89
CA VAL A 149 2.11 -0.65 -9.45
C VAL A 149 1.41 -0.46 -8.10
N SER A 150 0.27 -1.13 -7.87
CA SER A 150 -0.52 -0.96 -6.64
C SER A 150 0.26 -1.27 -5.37
N THR A 151 1.03 -2.37 -5.34
CA THR A 151 1.81 -2.78 -4.16
C THR A 151 2.94 -1.81 -3.80
N PRO A 152 3.84 -1.41 -4.71
CA PRO A 152 4.85 -0.40 -4.38
C PRO A 152 4.22 0.97 -4.05
N LEU A 153 3.12 1.34 -4.71
CA LEU A 153 2.43 2.59 -4.44
C LEU A 153 1.85 2.65 -3.02
N ILE A 154 1.17 1.59 -2.56
CA ILE A 154 0.61 1.59 -1.20
C ILE A 154 1.73 1.59 -0.14
N ILE A 155 2.86 0.93 -0.38
CA ILE A 155 4.02 0.99 0.53
C ILE A 155 4.55 2.42 0.63
N LYS A 156 4.76 3.09 -0.51
CA LYS A 156 5.16 4.51 -0.56
C LYS A 156 4.15 5.40 0.17
N TRP A 157 2.86 5.20 -0.05
CA TRP A 157 1.84 5.99 0.62
C TRP A 157 1.74 5.70 2.11
N LEU A 158 1.99 4.47 2.57
CA LEU A 158 2.09 4.20 4.01
C LEU A 158 3.30 4.95 4.63
N GLU A 159 4.43 5.02 3.94
CA GLU A 159 5.53 5.88 4.36
C GLU A 159 5.10 7.36 4.42
N ASN A 160 4.36 7.83 3.41
CA ASN A 160 3.84 9.19 3.41
C ASN A 160 2.79 9.44 4.52
N VAL A 161 1.98 8.45 4.90
CA VAL A 161 1.09 8.54 6.08
C VAL A 161 1.93 8.71 7.34
N SER A 162 3.00 7.93 7.49
CA SER A 162 3.89 8.02 8.65
C SER A 162 4.57 9.39 8.74
N LYS A 163 5.00 9.95 7.60
CA LYS A 163 5.65 11.28 7.50
C LYS A 163 4.65 12.44 7.43
N ARG A 164 3.36 12.15 7.28
CA ARG A 164 2.27 13.12 7.07
C ARG A 164 2.54 14.06 5.88
N ASP A 165 3.12 13.54 4.81
CA ASP A 165 3.50 14.27 3.60
C ASP A 165 2.80 13.70 2.33
N GLY A 166 3.22 14.16 1.14
CA GLY A 166 2.63 13.71 -0.11
C GLY A 166 1.10 13.97 -0.16
N PRO A 167 0.25 12.96 -0.46
CA PRO A 167 -1.20 13.13 -0.46
C PRO A 167 -1.80 13.41 0.93
N PHE A 168 -1.05 13.14 2.00
CA PHE A 168 -1.50 13.28 3.39
C PHE A 168 -1.18 14.66 3.99
N ILE A 169 -0.59 15.56 3.19
CA ILE A 169 -0.45 16.98 3.55
C ILE A 169 -1.80 17.70 3.70
N TYR A 170 -2.88 17.09 3.20
CA TYR A 170 -4.25 17.59 3.39
C TYR A 170 -4.94 17.04 4.64
N GLY A 171 -4.28 16.17 5.41
CA GLY A 171 -4.84 15.44 6.53
C GLY A 171 -4.96 13.95 6.21
N ARG A 172 -5.89 13.26 6.88
CA ARG A 172 -6.08 11.81 6.77
C ARG A 172 -6.83 11.40 5.50
N THR A 173 -6.37 11.88 4.34
CA THR A 173 -6.92 11.60 3.00
C THR A 173 -7.16 10.10 2.82
N GLN A 174 -8.39 9.74 2.42
CA GLN A 174 -8.80 8.34 2.31
C GLN A 174 -8.43 7.75 0.95
N MET A 175 -8.23 6.43 0.91
CA MET A 175 -7.85 5.71 -0.31
C MET A 175 -8.75 4.50 -0.54
N THR A 176 -9.25 4.33 -1.76
CA THR A 176 -9.96 3.13 -2.22
C THR A 176 -9.27 2.56 -3.44
N LEU A 177 -8.58 1.42 -3.26
CA LEU A 177 -7.67 0.88 -4.26
C LEU A 177 -7.98 -0.59 -4.53
N THR A 178 -7.68 -1.05 -5.74
CA THR A 178 -7.75 -2.47 -6.09
C THR A 178 -6.40 -3.16 -5.97
N PHE A 179 -6.43 -4.42 -5.55
CA PHE A 179 -5.27 -5.30 -5.47
C PHE A 179 -5.63 -6.70 -5.94
N GLN A 180 -4.63 -7.53 -6.23
CA GLN A 180 -4.86 -8.98 -6.30
C GLN A 180 -5.51 -9.44 -4.99
N LYS A 181 -6.46 -10.39 -5.09
CA LYS A 181 -7.20 -10.91 -3.93
C LYS A 181 -6.29 -11.28 -2.75
N GLU A 182 -5.22 -12.02 -3.00
CA GLU A 182 -4.26 -12.42 -1.95
C GLU A 182 -3.59 -11.21 -1.27
N VAL A 183 -3.26 -10.16 -2.04
CA VAL A 183 -2.67 -8.93 -1.49
C VAL A 183 -3.68 -8.19 -0.61
N GLY A 184 -4.95 -8.09 -1.04
CA GLY A 184 -6.03 -7.53 -0.23
C GLY A 184 -6.28 -8.30 1.07
N GLU A 185 -6.25 -9.63 1.00
CA GLU A 185 -6.34 -10.51 2.18
C GLU A 185 -5.14 -10.31 3.12
N ARG A 186 -3.93 -10.15 2.60
CA ARG A 186 -2.73 -9.86 3.40
C ARG A 186 -2.84 -8.49 4.08
N LEU A 187 -3.31 -7.44 3.39
CA LEU A 187 -3.49 -6.10 3.96
C LEU A 187 -4.43 -6.09 5.18
N THR A 188 -5.45 -6.95 5.17
CA THR A 188 -6.51 -7.01 6.18
C THR A 188 -6.40 -8.18 7.16
N ALA A 189 -5.35 -8.98 7.05
CA ALA A 189 -5.19 -10.18 7.87
C ALA A 189 -4.96 -9.90 9.36
N ASN A 190 -5.82 -10.50 10.20
CA ASN A 190 -5.74 -10.47 11.67
C ASN A 190 -4.63 -11.37 12.24
N PRO A 191 -4.24 -11.19 13.53
CA PRO A 191 -3.36 -12.11 14.24
C PRO A 191 -3.84 -13.57 14.12
N GLY A 192 -2.92 -14.51 13.91
CA GLY A 192 -3.23 -15.93 13.72
C GLY A 192 -3.59 -16.32 12.29
N SER A 193 -3.93 -15.36 11.40
CA SER A 193 -4.28 -15.68 10.01
C SER A 193 -3.09 -16.21 9.19
N LYS A 194 -3.36 -17.19 8.33
CA LYS A 194 -2.40 -17.68 7.31
C LYS A 194 -2.00 -16.61 6.29
N GLN A 195 -2.77 -15.54 6.15
CA GLN A 195 -2.43 -14.41 5.27
C GLN A 195 -1.70 -13.28 6.00
N ARG A 196 -1.56 -13.34 7.33
CA ARG A 196 -0.85 -12.28 8.06
C ARG A 196 0.61 -12.24 7.64
N SER A 197 1.07 -11.08 7.23
CA SER A 197 2.39 -10.86 6.64
C SER A 197 2.94 -9.49 7.05
N ARG A 198 4.13 -9.14 6.55
CA ARG A 198 4.70 -7.79 6.69
C ARG A 198 3.71 -6.71 6.28
N LEU A 199 3.01 -6.91 5.16
CA LEU A 199 2.07 -5.93 4.62
C LEU A 199 0.88 -5.68 5.55
N SER A 200 0.44 -6.69 6.30
CA SER A 200 -0.62 -6.55 7.31
C SER A 200 -0.20 -5.56 8.39
N ILE A 201 1.02 -5.69 8.91
CA ILE A 201 1.51 -4.83 10.00
C ILE A 201 1.73 -3.41 9.49
N MET A 202 2.41 -3.27 8.34
CA MET A 202 2.71 -1.96 7.76
C MET A 202 1.44 -1.17 7.39
N ALA A 203 0.37 -1.83 6.96
CA ALA A 203 -0.87 -1.14 6.68
C ALA A 203 -1.67 -0.83 7.97
N GLN A 204 -1.91 -1.85 8.79
CA GLN A 204 -2.83 -1.74 9.93
C GLN A 204 -2.28 -0.93 11.12
N HIS A 205 -0.97 -0.65 11.16
CA HIS A 205 -0.38 0.21 12.18
C HIS A 205 -0.58 1.71 11.90
N LEU A 206 -0.83 2.08 10.64
CA LEU A 206 -1.01 3.47 10.21
C LEU A 206 -2.44 3.75 9.77
N CYS A 207 -3.18 2.74 9.32
CA CYS A 207 -4.53 2.89 8.78
C CYS A 207 -5.51 1.89 9.41
N THR A 208 -6.78 2.27 9.44
CA THR A 208 -7.89 1.30 9.38
C THR A 208 -7.95 0.79 7.94
N VAL A 209 -7.96 -0.53 7.76
CA VAL A 209 -7.89 -1.18 6.45
C VAL A 209 -9.04 -2.16 6.32
N GLU A 210 -9.87 -1.97 5.30
CA GLU A 210 -11.11 -2.72 5.12
C GLU A 210 -11.10 -3.41 3.76
N ASN A 211 -11.38 -4.71 3.73
CA ASN A 211 -11.56 -5.46 2.49
C ASN A 211 -13.04 -5.37 2.11
N CYS A 212 -13.39 -4.39 1.28
CA CYS A 212 -14.77 -4.03 1.01
C CYS A 212 -15.52 -5.13 0.28
N PHE A 213 -14.95 -5.63 -0.83
CA PHE A 213 -15.49 -6.75 -1.60
C PHE A 213 -14.46 -7.28 -2.61
N VAL A 214 -14.75 -8.46 -3.16
CA VAL A 214 -13.96 -9.09 -4.22
C VAL A 214 -14.72 -9.00 -5.55
N ILE A 215 -14.00 -8.64 -6.61
CA ILE A 215 -14.46 -8.64 -7.99
C ILE A 215 -13.89 -9.88 -8.68
N PRO A 216 -14.74 -10.76 -9.24
CA PRO A 216 -14.28 -11.91 -10.03
C PRO A 216 -13.40 -11.46 -11.20
N GLY A 217 -12.28 -12.15 -11.45
CA GLY A 217 -11.36 -11.79 -12.54
C GLY A 217 -12.02 -11.70 -13.91
N GLN A 218 -13.07 -12.50 -14.17
CA GLN A 218 -13.85 -12.46 -15.42
C GLN A 218 -14.55 -11.12 -15.71
N ALA A 219 -14.68 -10.24 -14.72
CA ALA A 219 -15.26 -8.91 -14.92
C ALA A 219 -14.31 -7.91 -15.58
N PHE A 220 -13.03 -8.27 -15.73
CA PHE A 220 -12.01 -7.40 -16.30
C PHE A 220 -11.64 -7.80 -17.73
N VAL A 221 -11.13 -6.83 -18.49
CA VAL A 221 -10.63 -7.03 -19.85
C VAL A 221 -9.23 -6.42 -19.97
N PRO A 222 -8.19 -7.19 -20.34
CA PRO A 222 -8.18 -8.65 -20.35
C PRO A 222 -8.46 -9.24 -18.95
N LYS A 223 -8.87 -10.51 -18.91
CA LYS A 223 -9.11 -11.24 -17.66
C LYS A 223 -7.77 -11.49 -16.94
N PRO A 224 -7.58 -11.01 -15.68
CA PRO A 224 -6.45 -11.40 -14.86
C PRO A 224 -6.54 -12.87 -14.44
N GLU A 225 -5.39 -13.44 -14.06
CA GLU A 225 -5.29 -14.82 -13.55
C GLU A 225 -5.93 -15.00 -12.17
N VAL A 226 -6.13 -13.91 -11.44
CA VAL A 226 -6.64 -13.89 -10.07
C VAL A 226 -7.79 -12.91 -9.94
N ASP A 227 -8.64 -13.14 -8.93
CA ASP A 227 -9.65 -12.17 -8.53
C ASP A 227 -9.02 -10.90 -7.94
N VAL A 228 -9.82 -9.84 -7.89
CA VAL A 228 -9.38 -8.51 -7.46
C VAL A 228 -10.13 -8.10 -6.20
N ALA A 229 -9.39 -7.74 -5.14
CA ALA A 229 -9.97 -7.18 -3.92
C ALA A 229 -10.02 -5.65 -3.99
N VAL A 230 -11.14 -5.06 -3.57
CA VAL A 230 -11.30 -3.62 -3.35
C VAL A 230 -11.03 -3.36 -1.88
N VAL A 231 -10.01 -2.55 -1.58
CA VAL A 231 -9.56 -2.25 -0.22
C VAL A 231 -9.66 -0.76 0.05
N HIS A 232 -10.30 -0.41 1.16
CA HIS A 232 -10.41 0.96 1.64
C HIS A 232 -9.45 1.20 2.81
N PHE A 233 -8.81 2.37 2.83
CA PHE A 233 -7.86 2.79 3.84
C PHE A 233 -8.25 4.15 4.38
N THR A 234 -8.31 4.24 5.70
CA THR A 234 -8.42 5.51 6.42
C THR A 234 -7.22 5.64 7.37
N PRO A 235 -6.33 6.64 7.17
CA PRO A 235 -5.24 6.89 8.11
C PRO A 235 -5.76 7.09 9.54
N LEU A 236 -5.04 6.55 10.52
CA LEU A 236 -5.36 6.66 11.93
C LEU A 236 -4.95 8.03 12.48
N VAL A 237 -5.72 8.55 13.43
CA VAL A 237 -5.35 9.74 14.20
C VAL A 237 -4.05 9.47 14.97
N GLN A 238 -4.00 8.36 15.71
CA GLN A 238 -2.78 7.88 16.36
C GLN A 238 -2.36 6.53 15.74
N PRO A 239 -1.14 6.44 15.19
CA PRO A 239 -0.65 5.17 14.68
C PRO A 239 -0.43 4.19 15.85
N LYS A 240 -0.65 2.91 15.59
CA LYS A 240 -0.51 1.86 16.61
C LYS A 240 0.94 1.63 17.01
N ILE A 241 1.91 2.08 16.21
CA ILE A 241 3.34 2.08 16.52
C ILE A 241 3.87 3.49 16.20
N GLN A 242 4.41 4.18 17.20
CA GLN A 242 4.93 5.55 17.08
C GLN A 242 6.46 5.52 16.98
N GLN A 243 6.97 4.99 15.86
CA GLN A 243 8.40 4.92 15.54
C GLN A 243 8.61 5.30 14.07
N PRO A 244 9.84 5.69 13.66
CA PRO A 244 10.14 5.96 12.25
C PRO A 244 9.75 4.78 11.35
N PHE A 245 9.21 5.07 10.17
CA PHE A 245 8.71 4.06 9.23
C PHE A 245 9.76 2.99 8.92
N GLU A 246 10.99 3.42 8.68
CA GLU A 246 12.13 2.57 8.32
C GLU A 246 12.51 1.62 9.47
N LEU A 247 12.35 2.05 10.73
CA LEU A 247 12.57 1.21 11.90
C LEU A 247 11.49 0.13 12.00
N VAL A 248 10.22 0.52 11.87
CA VAL A 248 9.11 -0.44 11.90
C VAL A 248 9.25 -1.44 10.76
N GLU A 249 9.53 -0.97 9.55
CA GLU A 249 9.73 -1.84 8.38
C GLU A 249 10.86 -2.84 8.62
N LYS A 250 12.00 -2.39 9.15
CA LYS A 250 13.14 -3.26 9.46
C LYS A 250 12.77 -4.35 10.46
N VAL A 251 12.17 -3.99 11.59
CA VAL A 251 11.75 -4.95 12.63
C VAL A 251 10.73 -5.94 12.09
N VAL A 252 9.70 -5.47 11.39
CA VAL A 252 8.64 -6.32 10.82
C VAL A 252 9.23 -7.25 9.75
N GLN A 253 10.13 -6.76 8.89
CA GLN A 253 10.79 -7.57 7.88
C GLN A 253 11.62 -8.70 8.50
N SER A 254 12.41 -8.40 9.54
CA SER A 254 13.18 -9.41 10.28
C SER A 254 12.28 -10.46 10.91
N VAL A 255 11.22 -10.04 11.61
CA VAL A 255 10.26 -10.97 12.24
C VAL A 255 9.63 -11.93 11.20
N PHE A 256 9.24 -11.43 10.03
CA PHE A 256 8.61 -12.26 8.99
C PHE A 256 9.60 -13.01 8.07
N GLN A 257 10.92 -12.86 8.25
CA GLN A 257 11.93 -13.50 7.39
C GLN A 257 11.80 -15.03 7.38
N PHE A 258 11.52 -15.64 8.53
CA PHE A 258 11.38 -17.09 8.68
C PHE A 258 9.97 -17.48 9.13
N ARG A 259 9.00 -17.37 8.24
CA ARG A 259 7.56 -17.60 8.54
C ARG A 259 7.22 -18.91 9.27
N ARG A 260 7.98 -19.98 9.00
CA ARG A 260 7.74 -21.32 9.56
C ARG A 260 8.48 -21.58 10.88
N LYS A 261 9.38 -20.69 11.29
CA LYS A 261 10.13 -20.77 12.55
C LYS A 261 9.50 -19.86 13.60
N TYR A 262 9.95 -19.97 14.85
CA TYR A 262 9.60 -19.02 15.89
C TYR A 262 10.15 -17.63 15.56
N CYS A 263 9.45 -16.58 16.00
CA CYS A 263 9.79 -15.19 15.73
C CYS A 263 11.18 -14.82 16.25
N PHE A 264 11.65 -15.48 17.30
CA PHE A 264 13.02 -15.38 17.81
C PHE A 264 14.06 -15.50 16.69
N ARG A 265 13.91 -16.49 15.80
CA ARG A 265 14.83 -16.70 14.66
C ARG A 265 14.83 -15.55 13.65
N GLY A 266 13.68 -14.88 13.50
CA GLY A 266 13.59 -13.69 12.66
C GLY A 266 14.25 -12.48 13.33
N ILE A 267 14.06 -12.33 14.64
CA ILE A 267 14.61 -11.20 15.41
C ILE A 267 16.13 -11.28 15.53
N GLU A 268 16.70 -12.48 15.59
CA GLU A 268 18.15 -12.72 15.54
C GLU A 268 18.83 -11.98 14.37
N THR A 269 18.13 -11.77 13.25
CA THR A 269 18.68 -11.09 12.06
C THR A 269 18.79 -9.58 12.21
N LEU A 270 18.31 -9.00 13.32
CA LEU A 270 18.54 -7.59 13.67
C LEU A 270 19.92 -7.34 14.29
N PHE A 271 20.63 -8.40 14.69
CA PHE A 271 21.86 -8.28 15.47
C PHE A 271 23.06 -8.96 14.78
N PRO A 272 24.26 -8.34 14.87
CA PRO A 272 25.50 -8.97 14.42
C PRO A 272 25.76 -10.24 15.20
N GLU A 273 26.51 -11.17 14.62
CA GLU A 273 26.83 -12.46 15.25
C GLU A 273 27.36 -12.30 16.67
N ASN A 274 28.28 -11.35 16.87
CA ASN A 274 28.79 -11.03 18.19
C ASN A 274 27.67 -10.47 19.08
N GLY A 275 27.29 -11.24 20.11
CA GLY A 275 26.24 -10.88 21.05
C GLY A 275 24.81 -11.07 20.53
N ARG A 276 24.61 -11.69 19.36
CA ARG A 276 23.28 -11.92 18.75
C ARG A 276 22.28 -12.53 19.71
N LEU A 277 22.67 -13.64 20.36
CA LEU A 277 21.78 -14.39 21.25
C LEU A 277 21.33 -13.52 22.42
N LYS A 278 22.30 -12.97 23.17
CA LYS A 278 22.06 -12.09 24.32
C LYS A 278 21.20 -10.87 23.97
N ARG A 279 21.48 -10.20 22.84
CA ARG A 279 20.71 -9.03 22.38
C ARG A 279 19.29 -9.42 21.96
N THR A 280 19.11 -10.59 21.34
CA THR A 280 17.79 -11.12 20.98
C THR A 280 16.96 -11.43 22.22
N GLU A 281 17.53 -12.11 23.21
CA GLU A 281 16.88 -12.41 24.49
C GLU A 281 16.50 -11.13 25.23
N GLN A 282 17.42 -10.16 25.30
CA GLN A 282 17.17 -8.85 25.90
C GLN A 282 16.02 -8.11 25.21
N LEU A 283 15.98 -8.11 23.87
CA LEU A 283 14.90 -7.48 23.11
C LEU A 283 13.55 -8.15 23.42
N MET A 284 13.50 -9.48 23.39
CA MET A 284 12.28 -10.26 23.62
C MET A 284 11.73 -10.09 25.03
N MET A 285 12.60 -10.13 26.03
CA MET A 285 12.26 -9.87 27.42
C MET A 285 11.74 -8.45 27.61
N THR A 286 12.45 -7.45 27.07
CA THR A 286 12.05 -6.03 27.18
C THR A 286 10.72 -5.76 26.48
N ALA A 287 10.48 -6.41 25.34
CA ALA A 287 9.24 -6.28 24.59
C ALA A 287 8.07 -7.09 25.19
N ASN A 288 8.34 -7.95 26.18
CA ASN A 288 7.42 -8.92 26.75
C ASN A 288 6.73 -9.78 25.66
N VAL A 289 7.56 -10.40 24.81
CA VAL A 289 7.12 -11.29 23.72
C VAL A 289 7.60 -12.71 23.99
N ASP A 290 6.69 -13.67 23.94
CA ASP A 290 7.02 -15.10 24.01
C ASP A 290 7.88 -15.51 22.79
N PRO A 291 9.10 -16.03 23.02
CA PRO A 291 10.02 -16.40 21.96
C PRO A 291 9.59 -17.58 21.11
N THR A 292 8.58 -18.34 21.55
CA THR A 292 8.05 -19.51 20.84
C THR A 292 6.89 -19.16 19.89
N LEU A 293 6.40 -17.92 19.92
CA LEU A 293 5.37 -17.49 18.97
C LEU A 293 5.91 -17.46 17.54
N ARG A 294 5.08 -17.87 16.58
CA ARG A 294 5.37 -17.69 15.16
C ARG A 294 5.04 -16.26 14.71
N PRO A 295 5.70 -15.73 13.67
CA PRO A 295 5.53 -14.35 13.21
C PRO A 295 4.06 -13.91 13.00
N PHE A 296 3.23 -14.79 12.43
CA PHE A 296 1.83 -14.49 12.17
C PHE A 296 0.93 -14.50 13.42
N GLN A 297 1.42 -14.95 14.57
CA GLN A 297 0.69 -14.94 15.83
C GLN A 297 0.88 -13.63 16.60
N LEU A 298 1.95 -12.86 16.29
CA LEU A 298 2.25 -11.62 16.99
C LEU A 298 1.15 -10.57 16.75
N SER A 299 0.64 -10.04 17.85
CA SER A 299 -0.32 -8.93 17.88
C SER A 299 0.34 -7.60 17.52
N MET A 300 -0.47 -6.58 17.22
CA MET A 300 0.06 -5.25 16.92
C MET A 300 0.75 -4.60 18.13
N SER A 301 0.28 -4.85 19.36
CA SER A 301 0.93 -4.36 20.58
C SER A 301 2.31 -5.00 20.79
N GLN A 302 2.46 -6.28 20.47
CA GLN A 302 3.78 -6.95 20.52
C GLN A 302 4.74 -6.36 19.47
N PHE A 303 4.29 -6.07 18.25
CA PHE A 303 5.11 -5.34 17.27
C PHE A 303 5.49 -3.94 17.77
N ARG A 304 4.56 -3.20 18.38
CA ARG A 304 4.86 -1.90 19.01
C ARG A 304 5.97 -2.04 20.06
N ASN A 305 5.85 -3.02 20.94
CA ASN A 305 6.83 -3.24 22.01
C ASN A 305 8.20 -3.61 21.45
N LEU A 306 8.26 -4.49 20.43
CA LEU A 306 9.50 -4.84 19.74
C LEU A 306 10.16 -3.62 19.09
N CYS A 307 9.38 -2.77 18.42
CA CYS A 307 9.91 -1.56 17.79
C CYS A 307 10.45 -0.57 18.83
N ASN A 308 9.73 -0.37 19.95
CA ASN A 308 10.17 0.50 21.03
C ASN A 308 11.45 -0.02 21.72
N ALA A 309 11.51 -1.32 22.00
CA ALA A 309 12.68 -1.94 22.60
C ALA A 309 13.89 -1.86 21.65
N TYR A 310 13.69 -2.16 20.37
CA TYR A 310 14.75 -2.09 19.37
C TYR A 310 15.23 -0.67 19.15
N ARG A 311 14.31 0.32 19.15
CA ARG A 311 14.67 1.73 19.08
C ARG A 311 15.63 2.13 20.19
N LYS A 312 15.33 1.76 21.43
CA LYS A 312 16.22 2.04 22.58
C LYS A 312 17.60 1.42 22.38
N MET A 313 17.67 0.17 21.92
CA MET A 313 18.95 -0.47 21.63
C MET A 313 19.73 0.23 20.51
N CYS A 314 19.05 0.76 19.48
CA CYS A 314 19.68 1.56 18.43
C CYS A 314 20.13 2.94 18.91
N ASP A 315 19.45 3.53 19.90
CA ASP A 315 19.89 4.79 20.50
C ASP A 315 21.19 4.57 21.32
N ASP A 316 21.32 3.41 21.99
CA ASP A 316 22.54 3.01 22.70
C ASP A 316 23.68 2.58 21.75
N ASP A 317 23.34 1.94 20.63
CA ASP A 317 24.26 1.41 19.62
C ASP A 317 23.74 1.69 18.20
N PRO A 318 24.08 2.86 17.62
CA PRO A 318 23.59 3.27 16.30
C PRO A 318 23.96 2.33 15.16
N SER A 319 25.01 1.51 15.33
CA SER A 319 25.45 0.53 14.33
C SER A 319 24.37 -0.55 14.06
N LEU A 320 23.51 -0.82 15.04
CA LEU A 320 22.42 -1.79 14.90
C LEU A 320 21.42 -1.40 13.81
N PHE A 321 21.12 -0.11 13.67
CA PHE A 321 20.14 0.34 12.68
C PHE A 321 20.65 0.17 11.24
N VAL A 322 21.96 0.32 11.02
CA VAL A 322 22.58 0.12 9.70
C VAL A 322 23.00 -1.34 9.44
N PHE A 323 23.07 -2.17 10.47
CA PHE A 323 23.43 -3.59 10.34
C PHE A 323 22.52 -4.34 9.35
N ASN A 324 23.13 -5.16 8.49
CA ASN A 324 22.46 -5.98 7.49
C ASN A 324 22.95 -7.43 7.56
N TYR A 325 22.09 -8.31 8.06
CA TYR A 325 22.36 -9.74 8.20
C TYR A 325 22.75 -10.45 6.88
N ARG A 326 22.20 -10.02 5.73
CA ARG A 326 22.53 -10.65 4.44
C ARG A 326 23.95 -10.33 3.99
N GLU A 327 24.43 -9.12 4.26
CA GLU A 327 25.81 -8.74 3.96
C GLU A 327 26.80 -9.49 4.85
N GLU A 328 26.48 -9.66 6.15
CA GLU A 328 27.29 -10.50 7.06
C GLU A 328 27.42 -11.94 6.54
N LEU A 329 26.30 -12.56 6.12
CA LEU A 329 26.32 -13.91 5.54
C LEU A 329 27.13 -13.99 4.25
N ARG A 330 27.05 -12.95 3.40
CA ARG A 330 27.81 -12.89 2.14
C ARG A 330 29.31 -12.81 2.40
N GLN A 331 29.73 -11.96 3.33
CA GLN A 331 31.13 -11.82 3.73
C GLN A 331 31.68 -13.14 4.26
N LYS A 332 30.96 -13.81 5.16
CA LYS A 332 31.37 -15.13 5.68
C LYS A 332 31.55 -16.18 4.59
N LYS A 333 30.59 -16.25 3.65
CA LYS A 333 30.69 -17.19 2.53
C LYS A 333 31.93 -16.91 1.67
N MET A 334 32.25 -15.64 1.46
CA MET A 334 33.45 -15.23 0.73
C MET A 334 34.73 -15.59 1.50
N THR A 335 34.80 -15.30 2.81
CA THR A 335 35.92 -15.67 3.67
C THR A 335 36.15 -17.18 3.71
N ARG A 336 35.08 -17.97 3.85
CA ARG A 336 35.15 -19.43 3.82
C ARG A 336 35.65 -19.96 2.46
N SER A 337 35.13 -19.43 1.36
CA SER A 337 35.58 -19.79 0.02
C SER A 337 37.06 -19.44 -0.22
N LEU A 338 37.54 -18.34 0.35
CA LEU A 338 38.95 -17.95 0.29
C LEU A 338 39.83 -18.91 1.11
N LEU A 339 39.43 -19.23 2.35
CA LEU A 339 40.13 -20.20 3.21
C LEU A 339 40.23 -21.59 2.55
N GLU A 340 39.12 -22.08 1.98
CA GLU A 340 39.06 -23.33 1.22
C GLU A 340 39.96 -23.30 -0.03
N SER A 341 40.11 -22.14 -0.70
CA SER A 341 41.01 -21.98 -1.86
C SER A 341 42.50 -21.86 -1.49
N THR A 342 42.81 -21.40 -0.28
CA THR A 342 44.18 -21.24 0.22
C THR A 342 44.74 -22.47 0.95
N GLY A 343 43.95 -23.55 1.07
CA GLY A 343 44.40 -24.83 1.61
C GLY A 343 44.72 -24.84 3.12
N GLN A 344 44.17 -23.91 3.90
CA GLN A 344 44.28 -23.95 5.36
C GLN A 344 43.06 -24.69 5.94
N PRO A 345 43.22 -25.85 6.61
CA PRO A 345 42.10 -26.57 7.19
C PRO A 345 41.53 -25.81 8.41
N GLU A 346 40.20 -25.75 8.51
CA GLU A 346 39.50 -25.34 9.74
C GLU A 346 39.94 -26.24 10.89
N GLN A 347 40.53 -25.67 11.94
CA GLN A 347 40.65 -26.34 13.22
C GLN A 347 39.24 -26.50 13.79
N THR A 348 38.66 -27.68 13.65
CA THR A 348 37.47 -28.09 14.38
C THR A 348 37.80 -28.19 15.86
N GLU A 349 37.40 -27.20 16.65
CA GLU A 349 37.24 -27.36 18.09
C GLU A 349 36.01 -28.25 18.34
N GLU A 350 36.26 -29.54 18.52
CA GLU A 350 35.37 -30.42 19.27
C GLU A 350 35.36 -29.95 20.73
N GLU A 351 34.37 -29.15 21.13
CA GLU A 351 33.94 -29.09 22.52
C GLU A 351 32.68 -29.93 22.70
N ASN A 352 32.93 -31.19 23.06
CA ASN A 352 32.08 -31.95 23.98
C ASN A 352 31.67 -31.07 25.15
N GLN A 353 30.39 -31.10 25.55
CA GLN A 353 29.94 -31.40 26.93
C GLN A 353 28.40 -31.37 27.08
N PRO A 354 27.85 -31.94 28.17
CA PRO A 354 26.70 -32.85 28.16
C PRO A 354 25.31 -32.22 28.30
#